data_AF-A0A6M1SIC0-F1
#
_entry.id   AF-A0A6M1SIC0-F1
#
_cell.length_a   1.000
_cell.length_b   1.000
_cell.length_c   1.000
_cell.angle_alpha   90.00
_cell.angle_beta   90.00
_cell.angle_gamma   90.00
#
_symmetry.space_group_name_H-M   'P 1'
#
loop_
_entity.id
_entity.type
_entity.pdbx_description
1 polymer ?
#
loop_
_entity_poly.entity_id
_entity_poly.type
_entity_poly.pdbx_seq_one_letter_code
_entity_poly.pdbx_strand_id
1 'polypeptide(L)'
;GRILLEGEDITSLSADQRFHKGLLRTFQIAHEFSQMSALENLMMVPPHQAGESLFNTWFKPGLVRQQEAEVRQRALEVIDFV
;
A
#
# COMPACT_ATOMS: atom_id res chain seq x y z
N GLY A 1 -21.62 8.33 -23.82
CA GLY A 1 -21.85 7.03 -23.15
C GLY A 1 -21.89 7.25 -21.66
N ARG A 2 -22.50 6.33 -20.89
CA ARG A 2 -22.48 6.35 -19.42
C ARG A 2 -21.67 5.17 -18.90
N ILE A 3 -20.96 5.37 -17.79
CA ILE A 3 -20.19 4.34 -17.10
C ILE A 3 -20.93 4.04 -15.80
N LEU A 4 -21.35 2.79 -15.62
CA LEU A 4 -22.05 2.33 -14.43
C LEU A 4 -21.14 1.40 -13.60
N LEU A 5 -21.09 1.62 -12.29
CA LEU A 5 -20.46 0.72 -11.32
C LEU A 5 -21.55 0.27 -10.34
N GLU A 6 -21.83 -1.03 -10.27
CA GLU A 6 -22.91 -1.60 -9.42
C GLU A 6 -24.29 -0.93 -9.62
N GLY A 7 -24.56 -0.41 -10.82
CA GLY A 7 -25.80 0.31 -11.14
C GLY A 7 -25.78 1.82 -10.86
N GLU A 8 -24.69 2.35 -10.28
CA GLU A 8 -24.50 3.78 -10.05
C GLU A 8 -23.72 4.44 -11.21
N ASP A 9 -24.18 5.62 -11.66
CA ASP A 9 -23.50 6.39 -12.71
C ASP A 9 -22.25 7.09 -12.17
N ILE A 10 -21.08 6.65 -12.66
CA ILE A 10 -19.76 7.17 -12.27
C ILE A 10 -19.10 7.99 -13.39
N THR A 11 -19.85 8.36 -14.43
CA THR A 11 -19.32 9.01 -15.64
C THR A 11 -18.62 10.33 -15.34
N SER A 12 -19.16 11.12 -14.42
CA SER A 12 -18.63 12.45 -14.04
C SER A 12 -17.74 12.43 -12.80
N LEU A 13 -17.51 11.27 -12.16
CA LEU A 13 -16.72 11.18 -10.94
C LEU A 13 -15.22 11.30 -11.21
N SER A 14 -14.53 11.98 -10.30
CA SER A 14 -13.06 12.06 -10.30
C SER A 14 -12.43 10.70 -9.94
N ALA A 15 -11.12 10.55 -10.20
CA ALA A 15 -10.41 9.31 -9.85
C ALA A 15 -10.45 9.02 -8.34
N ASP A 16 -10.33 10.06 -7.50
CA ASP A 16 -10.42 9.98 -6.04
C ASP A 16 -11.81 9.48 -5.57
N GLN A 17 -12.88 10.05 -6.14
CA GLN A 17 -14.24 9.62 -5.84
C GLN A 17 -14.53 8.18 -6.27
N ARG A 18 -13.90 7.72 -7.36
CA ARG A 18 -13.99 6.32 -7.82
C ARG A 18 -13.19 5.36 -6.95
N PHE A 19 -12.04 5.78 -6.44
CA PHE A 19 -11.22 5.00 -5.51
C PHE A 19 -12.00 4.65 -4.23
N HIS A 20 -12.69 5.62 -3.64
CA HIS A 20 -13.53 5.39 -2.45
C HIS A 20 -14.74 4.48 -2.71
N LYS A 21 -15.11 4.26 -3.98
CA LYS A 21 -16.14 3.31 -4.41
C LYS A 21 -15.58 1.93 -4.79
N GLY A 22 -14.31 1.66 -4.49
CA GLY A 22 -13.67 0.38 -4.78
C GLY A 22 -13.21 0.22 -6.24
N LEU A 23 -13.32 1.25 -7.07
CA LEU A 23 -12.78 1.22 -8.43
C LEU A 23 -11.31 1.66 -8.42
N LEU A 24 -10.43 0.68 -8.59
CA LEU A 24 -8.99 0.84 -8.58
C LEU A 24 -8.46 0.75 -10.02
N ARG A 25 -7.51 1.62 -10.39
CA ARG A 25 -6.76 1.46 -11.64
C ARG A 25 -5.37 0.94 -11.31
N THR A 26 -5.08 -0.29 -11.72
CA THR A 26 -3.69 -0.74 -11.84
C THR A 26 -3.04 0.06 -12.97
N PHE A 27 -2.00 0.82 -12.66
CA PHE A 27 -1.17 1.40 -13.70
C PHE A 27 -0.39 0.25 -14.33
N GLN A 28 -0.55 0.01 -15.64
CA GLN A 28 0.28 -0.95 -16.34
C GLN A 28 1.74 -0.53 -16.15
N ILE A 29 2.50 -1.38 -15.47
CA ILE A 29 3.83 -1.09 -14.96
C ILE A 29 3.76 0.10 -14.00
N ALA A 30 3.34 -0.14 -12.75
CA ALA A 30 3.92 0.63 -11.68
C ALA A 30 5.44 0.53 -11.88
N HIS A 31 6.16 1.64 -11.79
CA HIS A 31 7.59 1.58 -11.57
C HIS A 31 7.76 1.03 -10.14
N GLU A 32 7.32 -0.21 -9.90
CA GLU A 32 7.63 -0.98 -8.72
C GLU A 32 9.12 -0.90 -8.65
N PHE A 33 9.61 -0.34 -7.55
CA PHE A 33 11.02 -0.12 -7.31
C PHE A 33 11.78 -1.35 -7.81
N SER A 34 12.35 -1.29 -9.01
CA SER A 34 12.80 -2.49 -9.74
C SER A 34 14.04 -3.10 -9.10
N GLN A 35 14.57 -2.39 -8.11
CA GLN A 35 15.68 -2.75 -7.25
C GLN A 35 15.21 -3.36 -5.92
N MET A 36 13.90 -3.36 -5.63
CA MET A 36 13.29 -3.97 -4.45
C MET A 36 12.69 -5.33 -4.82
N SER A 37 12.87 -6.30 -3.93
CA SER A 37 12.17 -7.57 -3.96
C SER A 37 10.66 -7.38 -3.74
N ALA A 38 9.86 -8.37 -4.13
CA ALA A 38 8.42 -8.37 -3.90
C ALA A 38 8.06 -8.20 -2.41
N LEU A 39 8.86 -8.79 -1.51
CA LEU A 39 8.71 -8.62 -0.06
C LEU A 39 8.91 -7.17 0.36
N GLU A 40 9.98 -6.53 -0.11
CA GLU A 40 10.28 -5.13 0.21
C GLU A 40 9.19 -4.19 -0.33
N ASN A 41 8.66 -4.47 -1.52
CA ASN A 41 7.54 -3.69 -2.07
C ASN A 41 6.29 -3.78 -1.19
N LEU A 42 5.95 -4.98 -0.72
CA LEU A 42 4.82 -5.20 0.18
C LEU A 42 5.00 -4.55 1.56
N MET A 43 6.23 -4.52 2.07
CA MET A 43 6.55 -3.87 3.35
C MET A 43 6.47 -2.32 3.30
N MET A 44 6.46 -1.71 2.11
CA MET A 44 6.37 -0.25 1.93
C MET A 44 4.93 0.29 1.94
N VAL A 45 3.93 -0.58 1.88
CA VAL A 45 2.51 -0.22 1.77
C VAL A 45 1.87 0.29 3.08
N PRO A 46 2.21 -0.19 4.29
CA PRO A 46 1.52 0.21 5.51
C PRO A 46 1.74 1.69 5.86
N PRO A 47 0.68 2.48 6.12
CA PRO A 47 0.81 3.86 6.60
C PRO A 47 1.23 3.93 8.08
N HIS A 48 1.79 5.06 8.51
CA HIS A 48 2.15 5.37 9.90
C HIS A 48 3.29 4.52 10.49
N GLN A 49 4.35 4.28 9.71
CA GLN A 49 5.51 3.55 10.22
C GLN A 49 6.32 4.44 11.15
N ALA A 50 6.64 3.95 12.36
CA ALA A 50 7.42 4.70 13.34
C ALA A 50 8.81 5.10 12.80
N GLY A 51 9.37 4.29 11.87
CA GLY A 51 10.63 4.56 11.18
C GLY A 51 10.61 5.76 10.21
N GLU A 52 9.45 6.26 9.81
CA GLU A 52 9.33 7.49 9.00
C GLU A 52 9.73 8.74 9.80
N SER A 53 9.65 8.66 11.13
CA SER A 53 10.10 9.74 12.01
C SER A 53 11.56 9.55 12.38
N LEU A 54 12.43 10.44 11.90
CA LEU A 54 13.86 10.50 12.26
C LEU A 54 14.09 10.45 13.78
N PHE A 55 13.21 11.11 14.56
CA PHE A 55 13.28 11.11 16.02
C PHE A 55 13.06 9.71 16.60
N ASN A 56 12.05 8.98 16.11
CA ASN A 56 11.79 7.62 16.57
C ASN A 56 12.91 6.65 16.14
N THR A 57 13.49 6.85 14.96
CA THR A 57 14.59 6.03 14.45
C THR A 57 15.85 6.17 15.32
N TRP A 58 16.16 7.37 15.82
CA TRP A 58 17.30 7.59 16.71
C TRP A 58 17.04 7.29 18.19
N PHE A 59 15.84 7.60 18.70
CA PHE A 59 15.55 7.51 20.14
C PHE A 59 14.73 6.29 20.54
N LYS A 60 14.13 5.57 19.58
CA LYS A 60 13.29 4.37 19.81
C LYS A 60 13.58 3.24 18.81
N PRO A 61 14.85 2.84 18.59
CA PRO A 61 15.18 1.81 17.61
C PRO A 61 14.52 0.44 17.88
N GLY A 62 14.25 0.12 19.15
CA GLY A 62 13.54 -1.12 19.51
C GLY A 62 12.07 -1.14 19.04
N LEU A 63 11.39 0.00 19.11
CA LEU A 63 10.01 0.13 18.63
C LEU A 63 9.93 -0.01 17.11
N VAL A 64 10.87 0.62 16.39
CA VAL A 64 10.98 0.51 14.93
C VAL A 64 11.19 -0.95 14.51
N ARG A 65 12.13 -1.65 15.15
CA ARG A 65 12.41 -3.07 14.86
C ARG A 65 11.20 -3.99 15.09
N GLN A 66 10.43 -3.75 16.15
CA GLN A 66 9.23 -4.55 16.43
C GLN A 66 8.17 -4.33 15.34
N GLN A 67 7.94 -3.09 14.93
CA GLN A 67 6.98 -2.78 13.88
C GLN A 67 7.42 -3.32 12.51
N GLU A 68 8.71 -3.21 12.17
CA GLU A 68 9.26 -3.81 10.94
C GLU A 68 9.08 -5.34 10.92
N ALA A 69 9.28 -6.02 12.05
CA ALA A 69 9.08 -7.46 12.16
C ALA A 69 7.61 -7.85 11.96
N GLU A 70 6.67 -7.09 12.51
CA GLU A 70 5.23 -7.30 12.34
C GLU A 70 4.81 -7.11 10.87
N VAL A 71 5.29 -6.04 10.23
CA VAL A 71 5.03 -5.75 8.81
C VAL A 71 5.62 -6.84 7.91
N ARG A 72 6.84 -7.31 8.21
CA ARG A 72 7.48 -8.41 7.48
C ARG A 72 6.66 -9.70 7.56
N GLN A 73 6.15 -10.03 8.74
CA GLN A 73 5.33 -11.23 8.94
C GLN A 73 4.05 -11.17 8.08
N ARG A 74 3.35 -10.03 8.08
CA ARG A 74 2.16 -9.82 7.23
C ARG A 74 2.49 -9.90 5.75
N ALA A 75 3.62 -9.32 5.33
CA ALA A 75 4.05 -9.37 3.94
C ALA A 75 4.38 -10.81 3.48
N LEU A 76 4.99 -11.62 4.35
CA LEU A 76 5.23 -13.04 4.09
C LEU A 76 3.92 -13.82 3.98
N GLU A 77 2.95 -13.57 4.87
CA GLU A 77 1.62 -14.20 4.77
C GLU A 77 0.98 -13.91 3.42
N VAL A 78 1.00 -12.66 2.95
CA VAL A 78 0.47 -12.28 1.63
C VAL A 78 1.20 -13.00 0.47
N ILE A 79 2.52 -13.18 0.57
CA ILE A 79 3.30 -13.91 -0.44
C ILE A 79 2.90 -15.39 -0.47
N ASP A 80 2.69 -16.02 0.69
CA ASP A 80 2.30 -17.45 0.76
C ASP A 80 0.90 -17.72 0.18
N PHE A 81 0.05 -16.70 0.04
CA PHE A 81 -1.26 -16.80 -0.61
C PHE A 81 -1.23 -16.70 -2.14
N VAL A 82 -0.07 -16.42 -2.76
CA VAL A 82 0.12 -16.27 -4.22
C VAL A 82 0.79 -17.50 -4.82
#